data_AF-A0A9P5J829-F1
#
_entry.id   AF-A0A9P5J829-F1
#
_cell.length_a   1.000
_cell.length_b   1.000
_cell.length_c   1.000
_cell.angle_alpha   90.00
_cell.angle_beta   90.00
_cell.angle_gamma   90.00
#
_symmetry.space_group_name_H-M   'P 1'
#
loop_
_entity.id
_entity.type
_entity.pdbx_description
1 polymer ?
#
loop_
_entity_poly.entity_id
_entity_poly.type
_entity_poly.pdbx_seq_one_letter_code
_entity_poly.pdbx_strand_id
1 'polypeptide(L)' 'LLHLGEDIRAAGPLWAYWAYPMERFCGHLQRATHSRRFPWAEMANYLEHRAQLRIIALEY' A
#
# COMPACT_ATOMS: atom_id res chain seq x y z
N LEU A 1 -0.45 10.63 -11.10
CA LEU A 1 -1.53 10.09 -11.96
C LEU A 1 -1.26 10.24 -13.46
N LEU A 2 -0.36 11.12 -13.91
CA LEU A 2 -0.12 11.38 -15.34
C LEU A 2 0.49 10.19 -16.13
N HIS A 3 1.25 9.30 -15.48
CA HIS A 3 1.91 8.16 -16.14
C HIS A 3 1.09 6.87 -16.20
N LEU A 4 -0.10 6.84 -15.60
CA LEU A 4 -0.89 5.62 -15.45
C LEU A 4 -1.19 4.94 -16.80
N GLY A 5 -1.42 5.72 -17.85
CA GLY A 5 -1.70 5.20 -19.19
C GLY A 5 -0.47 4.62 -19.91
N GLU A 6 0.74 5.06 -19.56
CA GLU A 6 1.99 4.47 -20.08
C GLU A 6 2.28 3.16 -19.36
N ASP A 7 2.11 3.14 -18.03
CA ASP A 7 2.27 1.94 -17.20
C ASP A 7 1.30 0.83 -17.62
N ILE A 8 0.03 1.16 -17.91
CA ILE A 8 -0.96 0.16 -18.37
C ILE A 8 -0.58 -0.44 -19.73
N ARG A 9 0.02 0.36 -20.62
CA ARG A 9 0.46 -0.13 -21.94
C ARG A 9 1.72 -1.00 -21.82
N ALA A 10 2.61 -0.69 -20.88
CA ALA A 10 3.86 -1.43 -20.68
C ALA A 10 3.66 -2.70 -19.83
N ALA A 11 2.88 -2.64 -18.75
CA ALA A 11 2.70 -3.71 -17.77
C ALA A 11 1.38 -4.49 -17.95
N GLY A 12 0.49 -4.02 -18.83
CA GLY A 12 -0.82 -4.62 -19.05
C GLY A 12 -1.93 -4.00 -18.19
N PRO A 13 -3.15 -4.56 -18.24
CA PRO A 13 -4.30 -4.01 -17.54
C PRO A 13 -4.00 -3.83 -16.05
N LEU A 14 -4.23 -2.60 -15.54
CA LEU A 14 -3.87 -2.23 -14.18
C LEU A 14 -4.38 -3.24 -13.15
N TRP A 15 -5.63 -3.69 -13.29
CA TRP A 15 -6.23 -4.65 -12.37
C TRP A 15 -5.52 -6.01 -12.36
N ALA A 16 -5.02 -6.48 -13.51
CA ALA A 16 -4.34 -7.76 -13.62
C ALA A 16 -2.92 -7.68 -13.03
N TYR A 17 -2.23 -6.57 -13.29
CA TYR A 17 -0.90 -6.32 -12.73
C TYR A 17 -0.96 -6.01 -11.23
N TRP A 18 -1.96 -5.26 -10.77
CA TRP A 18 -2.09 -4.82 -9.38
C TRP A 18 -2.83 -5.79 -8.46
N ALA A 19 -3.56 -6.79 -8.97
CA ALA A 19 -4.33 -7.72 -8.14
C ALA A 19 -3.47 -8.38 -7.05
N TYR A 20 -2.38 -9.03 -7.46
CA TYR A 20 -1.50 -9.74 -6.54
C TYR A 20 -0.77 -8.83 -5.52
N PRO A 21 -0.08 -7.74 -5.93
CA PRO A 21 0.54 -6.84 -4.96
C PRO A 21 -0.50 -6.20 -4.04
N MET A 22 -1.72 -5.93 -4.54
CA MET A 22 -2.76 -5.39 -3.69
C MET A 22 -3.31 -6.37 -2.68
N GLU A 23 -3.50 -7.64 -3.04
CA GLU A 23 -3.88 -8.66 -2.07
C GLU A 23 -2.86 -8.76 -0.93
N ARG A 24 -1.57 -8.75 -1.28
CA ARG A 24 -0.50 -8.82 -0.27
C ARG A 24 -0.46 -7.58 0.61
N PHE A 25 -0.64 -6.40 0.03
CA PHE A 25 -0.67 -5.14 0.76
C PHE A 25 -1.90 -5.07 1.68
N CYS A 26 -3.09 -5.35 1.17
CA CYS A 26 -4.33 -5.36 1.94
C CYS A 26 -4.28 -6.40 3.06
N GLY A 27 -3.69 -7.59 2.82
CA GLY A 27 -3.50 -8.60 3.85
C GLY A 27 -2.59 -8.12 5.00
N HIS A 28 -1.56 -7.33 4.69
CA HIS A 28 -0.70 -6.72 5.71
C HIS A 28 -1.43 -5.63 6.49
N LEU A 29 -2.19 -4.77 5.79
CA LEU A 29 -2.98 -3.70 6.40
C LEU A 29 -4.08 -4.23 7.33
N GLN A 30 -4.78 -5.29 6.90
CA GLN A 30 -5.80 -5.96 7.71
C GLN A 30 -5.20 -6.56 8.98
N ARG A 31 -4.02 -7.18 8.89
CA ARG A 31 -3.33 -7.73 10.08
C ARG A 31 -2.86 -6.65 11.05
N ALA A 32 -2.53 -5.46 10.54
CA ALA A 32 -2.08 -4.35 11.36
C ALA A 32 -3.25 -3.59 12.03
N THR A 33 -4.47 -3.76 11.55
CA THR A 33 -5.65 -3.07 12.08
C THR A 33 -6.30 -3.94 13.15
N HIS A 34 -6.00 -3.65 14.41
CA HIS A 34 -6.52 -4.43 15.55
C HIS A 34 -7.77 -3.79 16.17
N SER A 35 -7.93 -2.48 16.04
CA SER A 35 -9.03 -1.70 16.61
C SER A 35 -10.31 -1.88 15.81
N ARG A 36 -11.34 -2.38 16.52
CA ARG A 36 -12.70 -2.48 15.99
C ARG A 36 -13.49 -1.17 16.12
N ARG A 37 -13.02 -0.23 16.96
CA ARG A 37 -13.70 1.05 17.23
C ARG A 37 -13.24 2.15 16.28
N PHE A 38 -11.95 2.18 15.95
CA PHE A 38 -11.35 3.19 15.06
C PHE A 38 -10.42 2.55 14.01
N PRO A 39 -10.95 1.68 13.14
CA PRO A 39 -10.12 0.93 12.20
C PRO A 39 -9.35 1.85 11.24
N TRP A 40 -9.96 2.93 10.76
CA TRP A 40 -9.34 3.86 9.81
C TRP A 40 -8.21 4.68 10.42
N ALA A 41 -8.34 5.10 11.68
CA ALA A 41 -7.30 5.84 12.38
C ALA A 41 -6.07 4.96 12.61
N GLU A 42 -6.27 3.69 13.00
CA GLU A 42 -5.16 2.74 13.13
C GLU A 42 -4.50 2.41 11.79
N MET A 43 -5.29 2.20 10.73
CA MET A 43 -4.76 2.02 9.38
C MET A 43 -3.87 3.19 8.95
N ALA A 44 -4.33 4.43 9.16
CA ALA A 44 -3.57 5.62 8.82
C ALA A 44 -2.25 5.70 9.60
N ASN A 45 -2.30 5.56 10.92
CA ASN A 45 -1.10 5.57 11.78
C ASN A 45 -0.10 4.48 11.38
N TYR A 46 -0.60 3.29 11.05
CA TYR A 46 0.23 2.18 10.59
C TYR A 46 0.93 2.51 9.27
N LEU A 47 0.22 3.10 8.32
CA LEU A 47 0.79 3.50 7.03
C LEU A 47 1.84 4.60 7.19
N GLU A 48 1.59 5.60 8.05
CA GLU A 48 2.55 6.66 8.35
C GLU A 48 3.82 6.10 8.97
N HIS A 49 3.70 5.24 9.98
CA HIS A 49 4.85 4.62 10.62
C HIS A 49 5.66 3.77 9.63
N ARG A 50 4.99 3.01 8.77
CA ARG A 50 5.63 2.21 7.71
C ARG A 50 6.35 3.08 6.69
N ALA A 51 5.79 4.23 6.34
CA ALA A 51 6.42 5.19 5.43
C ALA A 51 7.68 5.80 6.05
N GLN A 52 7.61 6.21 7.32
CA GLN A 52 8.74 6.75 8.07
C GLN A 52 9.89 5.73 8.16
N LEU A 53 9.60 4.48 8.54
CA LEU A 53 10.60 3.42 8.58
C LEU A 53 11.24 3.17 7.21
N ARG A 54 10.47 3.25 6.13
CA ARG A 54 10.99 3.10 4.78
C ARG A 54 11.91 4.25 4.38
N ILE A 55 11.59 5.49 4.77
CA ILE A 55 12.45 6.65 4.53
C ILE A 55 13.79 6.45 5.26
N ILE A 56 13.75 6.12 6.56
CA ILE A 56 14.95 5.87 7.36
C ILE A 56 15.81 4.73 6.76
N ALA A 57 15.17 3.65 6.31
CA ALA A 57 15.86 2.52 5.69
C ALA A 57 16.40 2.80 4.28
N LEU A 58 16.05 3.92 3.66
CA LEU A 58 16.61 4.38 2.38
C LEU A 58 17.74 5.39 2.58
N GLU A 59 17.80 6.05 3.75
CA GLU A 59 18.85 7.00 4.13
C GLU A 59 20.11 6.31 4.69
N TYR A 60 20.03 5.03 5.04
CA TYR A 60 21.14 4.21 5.57
C TYR A 60 21.40 3.01 4.66
#